data_AF-A0A9X2AEN2-F1
#
_entry.id   AF-A0A9X2AEN2-F1
#
_cell.length_a   1.000
_cell.length_b   1.000
_cell.length_c   1.000
_cell.angle_alpha   90.00
_cell.angle_beta   90.00
_cell.angle_gamma   90.00
#
_symmetry.space_group_name_H-M   'P 1'
#
loop_
_entity.id
_entity.type
_entity.pdbx_description
1 polymer ?
#
loop_
_entity_poly.entity_id
_entity_poly.type
_entity_poly.pdbx_seq_one_letter_code
_entity_poly.pdbx_strand_id
1 'polypeptide(L)'
;MHTASSDVERLQTAVDAAGVGTWDFNPISGELVWSARCKEIFGLPPTAQVSYDDFLAGIHPDDRAATDAAVQQALDPAGTGTYDIEYRTRWQESGPTRWARATGKGFFDANRTHAQRFIGTITDVTDYKALLDRIKQAYEELEVKVTFRNLELEREVRQLRAQVASAGE
;
A
#
# COMPACT_ATOMS: atom_id res chain seq x y z
N MET A 1 -14.07 30.08 -22.21
CA MET A 1 -14.50 28.71 -21.86
C MET A 1 -13.59 27.64 -22.49
N HIS A 2 -12.27 27.87 -22.55
CA HIS A 2 -11.28 26.97 -23.18
C HIS A 2 -10.23 26.45 -22.18
N THR A 3 -10.20 26.97 -20.96
CA THR A 3 -9.20 26.67 -19.93
C THR A 3 -9.56 25.46 -19.06
N ALA A 4 -10.85 25.22 -18.79
CA ALA A 4 -11.27 24.07 -17.99
C ALA A 4 -10.97 22.72 -18.68
N SER A 5 -11.00 22.66 -20.01
CA SER A 5 -10.66 21.44 -20.78
C SER A 5 -9.15 21.14 -20.73
N SER A 6 -8.31 22.18 -20.84
CA SER A 6 -6.85 22.01 -20.83
C SER A 6 -6.32 21.57 -19.47
N ASP A 7 -6.95 22.02 -18.38
CA ASP A 7 -6.54 21.65 -17.03
C ASP A 7 -6.92 20.20 -16.69
N VAL A 8 -8.12 19.77 -17.10
CA VAL A 8 -8.55 18.37 -16.95
C VAL A 8 -7.66 17.45 -17.77
N GLU A 9 -7.40 17.77 -19.04
CA GLU A 9 -6.51 16.99 -19.91
C GLU A 9 -5.08 16.90 -19.34
N ARG A 10 -4.54 18.01 -18.82
CA ARG A 10 -3.22 18.03 -18.19
C ARG A 10 -3.17 17.16 -16.93
N LEU A 11 -4.19 17.24 -16.08
CA LEU A 11 -4.28 16.41 -14.86
C LEU A 11 -4.40 14.93 -15.21
N GLN A 12 -5.21 14.59 -16.20
CA GLN A 12 -5.41 13.21 -16.63
C GLN A 12 -4.12 12.64 -17.23
N THR A 13 -3.43 13.43 -18.07
CA THR A 13 -2.10 13.09 -18.59
C THR A 13 -1.08 12.87 -17.47
N ALA A 14 -1.09 13.71 -16.42
CA ALA A 14 -0.18 13.57 -15.29
C ALA A 14 -0.47 12.30 -14.46
N VAL A 15 -1.74 11.97 -14.25
CA VAL A 15 -2.17 10.73 -13.56
C VAL A 15 -1.73 9.49 -14.34
N ASP A 16 -1.97 9.50 -15.66
CA ASP A 16 -1.58 8.40 -16.55
C ASP A 16 -0.06 8.22 -16.59
N ALA A 17 0.69 9.32 -16.73
CA ALA A 17 2.15 9.31 -16.73
C ALA A 17 2.76 8.85 -15.39
N ALA A 18 2.08 9.13 -14.27
CA ALA A 18 2.47 8.64 -12.94
C ALA A 18 2.12 7.16 -12.70
N GLY A 19 1.37 6.53 -13.61
CA GLY A 19 0.93 5.13 -13.47
C GLY A 19 -0.08 4.93 -12.34
N VAL A 20 -0.77 5.99 -11.92
CA VAL A 20 -1.70 6.00 -10.79
C VAL A 20 -3.11 5.69 -11.27
N GLY A 21 -3.79 4.77 -10.59
CA GLY A 21 -5.22 4.52 -10.78
C GLY A 21 -6.09 5.49 -9.99
N THR A 22 -7.34 5.68 -10.41
CA THR A 22 -8.33 6.47 -9.68
C THR A 22 -9.58 5.66 -9.43
N TRP A 23 -10.28 6.03 -8.36
CA TRP A 23 -11.56 5.45 -7.98
C TRP A 23 -12.49 6.54 -7.44
N ASP A 24 -13.79 6.35 -7.67
CA ASP A 24 -14.85 7.25 -7.24
C ASP A 24 -16.04 6.42 -6.76
N PHE A 25 -16.31 6.52 -5.47
CA PHE A 25 -17.41 5.84 -4.81
C PHE A 25 -18.47 6.84 -4.39
N ASN A 26 -19.71 6.59 -4.82
CA ASN A 26 -20.88 7.28 -4.35
C ASN A 26 -21.59 6.39 -3.30
N PRO A 27 -21.49 6.69 -2.00
CA PRO A 27 -22.10 5.88 -0.95
C PRO A 27 -23.63 5.95 -0.94
N ILE A 28 -24.25 6.91 -1.63
CA ILE A 28 -25.72 7.04 -1.71
C ILE A 28 -26.28 6.12 -2.80
N SER A 29 -25.67 6.12 -3.99
CA SER A 29 -26.12 5.27 -5.10
C SER A 29 -25.48 3.88 -5.10
N GLY A 30 -24.37 3.70 -4.37
CA GLY A 30 -23.52 2.50 -4.44
C GLY A 30 -22.66 2.44 -5.70
N GLU A 31 -22.67 3.47 -6.55
CA GLU A 31 -21.88 3.50 -7.77
C GLU A 31 -20.39 3.60 -7.45
N LEU A 32 -19.59 2.69 -8.03
CA LEU A 32 -18.15 2.66 -7.89
C LEU A 32 -17.51 2.70 -9.28
N VAL A 33 -16.84 3.81 -9.59
CA VAL A 33 -16.19 4.04 -10.88
C VAL A 33 -14.69 3.91 -10.70
N TRP A 34 -14.09 2.97 -11.43
CA TRP A 34 -12.64 2.75 -11.46
C TRP A 34 -12.05 3.15 -12.79
N SER A 35 -10.89 3.79 -12.77
CA SER A 35 -10.09 3.98 -13.98
C SER A 35 -9.58 2.64 -14.53
N ALA A 36 -9.16 2.64 -15.81
CA ALA A 36 -8.56 1.46 -16.43
C ALA A 36 -7.34 0.96 -15.64
N ARG A 37 -6.53 1.88 -15.10
CA ARG A 37 -5.36 1.55 -14.28
C ARG A 37 -5.73 0.94 -12.94
N CYS A 38 -6.80 1.43 -12.28
CA CYS A 38 -7.31 0.82 -11.06
C CYS A 38 -7.74 -0.64 -11.31
N LYS A 39 -8.51 -0.87 -12.39
CA LYS A 39 -8.91 -2.22 -12.81
C LYS A 39 -7.69 -3.11 -13.07
N GLU A 40 -6.68 -2.62 -13.77
CA GLU A 40 -5.43 -3.36 -14.03
C GLU A 40 -4.67 -3.76 -12.76
N ILE A 41 -4.64 -2.91 -11.72
CA ILE A 41 -4.02 -3.22 -10.42
C ILE A 41 -4.78 -4.36 -9.71
N PHE A 42 -6.10 -4.40 -9.87
CA PHE A 42 -6.94 -5.54 -9.47
C PHE A 42 -6.94 -6.69 -10.50
N GLY A 43 -6.20 -6.55 -11.60
CA GLY A 43 -6.10 -7.45 -12.74
C GLY A 43 -7.31 -7.46 -13.69
N LEU A 44 -8.39 -6.76 -13.37
CA LEU A 44 -9.66 -6.77 -14.09
C LEU A 44 -9.56 -6.22 -15.52
N PRO A 45 -10.40 -6.71 -16.46
CA PRO A 45 -10.46 -6.14 -17.79
C PRO A 45 -10.98 -4.69 -17.73
N PRO A 46 -10.57 -3.79 -18.64
CA PRO A 46 -10.97 -2.38 -18.62
C PRO A 46 -12.49 -2.16 -18.66
N THR A 47 -13.25 -3.10 -19.22
CA THR A 47 -14.71 -3.06 -19.35
C THR A 47 -15.45 -3.62 -18.13
N ALA A 48 -14.75 -4.17 -17.14
CA ALA A 48 -15.39 -4.70 -15.93
C ALA A 48 -16.19 -3.61 -15.21
N GLN A 49 -17.39 -3.95 -14.77
CA GLN A 49 -18.12 -3.19 -13.76
C GLN A 49 -17.74 -3.75 -12.40
N VAL A 50 -17.60 -2.87 -11.41
CA VAL A 50 -17.11 -3.23 -10.08
C VAL A 50 -18.05 -2.62 -9.06
N SER A 51 -18.64 -3.45 -8.22
CA SER A 51 -19.38 -3.01 -7.04
C SER A 51 -18.45 -2.90 -5.82
N TYR A 52 -18.96 -2.33 -4.73
CA TYR A 52 -18.23 -2.34 -3.46
C TYR A 52 -17.93 -3.77 -2.96
N ASP A 53 -18.85 -4.70 -3.18
CA ASP A 53 -18.66 -6.10 -2.80
C ASP A 53 -17.59 -6.76 -3.67
N ASP A 54 -17.54 -6.45 -4.98
CA ASP A 54 -16.47 -6.93 -5.87
C ASP A 54 -15.10 -6.39 -5.45
N PHE A 55 -15.05 -5.12 -5.03
CA PHE A 55 -13.86 -4.52 -4.45
C PHE A 55 -13.37 -5.31 -3.23
N LEU A 56 -14.23 -5.56 -2.24
CA LEU A 56 -13.86 -6.33 -1.05
C LEU A 56 -13.50 -7.78 -1.39
N ALA A 57 -14.17 -8.39 -2.37
CA ALA A 57 -13.86 -9.73 -2.85
C ALA A 57 -12.47 -9.81 -3.51
N GLY A 58 -12.06 -8.75 -4.20
CA GLY A 58 -10.74 -8.61 -4.82
C GLY A 58 -9.57 -8.36 -3.85
N ILE A 59 -9.85 -8.09 -2.57
CA ILE A 59 -8.84 -7.95 -1.52
C ILE A 59 -8.50 -9.32 -0.92
N HIS A 60 -7.23 -9.50 -0.56
CA HIS A 60 -6.77 -10.67 0.18
C HIS A 60 -7.59 -10.88 1.47
N PRO A 61 -8.02 -12.11 1.81
CA PRO A 61 -8.90 -12.36 2.96
C PRO A 61 -8.44 -11.73 4.27
N ASP A 62 -7.15 -11.83 4.59
CA ASP A 62 -6.56 -11.27 5.81
C ASP A 62 -6.66 -9.73 5.89
N ASP A 63 -6.70 -9.04 4.75
CA ASP A 63 -6.68 -7.58 4.70
C ASP A 63 -8.10 -7.00 4.56
N ARG A 64 -9.09 -7.83 4.21
CA ARG A 64 -10.45 -7.38 3.86
C ARG A 64 -11.15 -6.65 5.00
N ALA A 65 -11.14 -7.21 6.20
CA ALA A 65 -11.83 -6.63 7.35
C ALA A 65 -11.21 -5.28 7.76
N ALA A 66 -9.88 -5.20 7.77
CA ALA A 66 -9.17 -3.95 8.04
C ALA A 66 -9.44 -2.89 6.96
N THR A 67 -9.51 -3.31 5.69
CA THR A 67 -9.78 -2.40 4.57
C THR A 67 -11.19 -1.84 4.61
N ASP A 68 -12.19 -2.68 4.87
CA ASP A 68 -13.58 -2.24 5.02
C ASP A 68 -13.72 -1.27 6.20
N ALA A 69 -13.13 -1.59 7.36
CA ALA A 69 -13.14 -0.69 8.50
C ALA A 69 -12.55 0.70 8.19
N ALA A 70 -11.46 0.75 7.42
CA ALA A 70 -10.86 2.02 6.99
C ALA A 70 -11.77 2.80 6.03
N VAL A 71 -12.51 2.12 5.15
CA VAL A 71 -13.54 2.76 4.31
C VAL A 71 -14.66 3.32 5.18
N GLN A 72 -15.20 2.52 6.09
CA GLN A 72 -16.28 2.97 7.00
C GLN A 72 -15.83 4.18 7.82
N GLN A 73 -14.60 4.19 8.32
CA GLN A 73 -14.04 5.33 9.06
C GLN A 73 -13.90 6.58 8.19
N ALA A 74 -13.54 6.44 6.91
CA ALA A 74 -13.45 7.56 5.98
C ALA A 74 -14.83 8.10 5.57
N LEU A 75 -15.87 7.27 5.65
CA LEU A 75 -17.26 7.64 5.37
C LEU A 75 -18.03 8.11 6.61
N ASP A 76 -17.47 7.93 7.81
CA ASP A 76 -18.09 8.36 9.07
C ASP A 76 -18.11 9.91 9.18
N PRO A 77 -19.30 10.52 9.34
CA PRO A 77 -19.48 11.92 9.74
C PRO A 77 -18.55 12.43 10.85
N ALA A 78 -18.33 11.61 11.87
CA ALA A 78 -17.49 11.92 13.02
C ALA A 78 -15.98 11.72 12.72
N GLY A 79 -15.65 11.05 11.61
CA GLY A 79 -14.30 10.79 11.16
C GLY A 79 -13.63 11.98 10.48
N THR A 80 -12.35 11.82 10.13
CA THR A 80 -11.56 12.83 9.42
C THR A 80 -11.94 12.94 7.94
N GLY A 81 -12.59 11.92 7.39
CA GLY A 81 -12.83 11.78 5.97
C GLY A 81 -11.58 11.40 5.18
N THR A 82 -10.49 10.99 5.82
CA THR A 82 -9.23 10.64 5.13
C THR A 82 -9.07 9.13 5.03
N TYR A 83 -8.54 8.67 3.91
CA TYR A 83 -8.22 7.28 3.66
C TYR A 83 -6.77 7.15 3.18
N ASP A 84 -5.99 6.29 3.81
CA ASP A 84 -4.63 5.91 3.41
C ASP A 84 -4.37 4.52 3.97
N ILE A 85 -4.31 3.53 3.08
CA ILE A 85 -4.15 2.13 3.46
C ILE A 85 -3.38 1.38 2.39
N GLU A 86 -2.68 0.34 2.82
CA GLU A 86 -2.05 -0.63 1.95
C GLU A 86 -2.67 -2.00 2.16
N TYR A 87 -3.03 -2.67 1.07
CA TYR A 87 -3.62 -4.01 1.12
C TYR A 87 -3.16 -4.84 -0.08
N ARG A 88 -3.28 -6.15 0.07
CA ARG A 88 -3.01 -7.10 -1.00
C ARG A 88 -4.23 -7.27 -1.89
N THR A 89 -4.06 -7.10 -3.20
CA THR A 89 -5.07 -7.46 -4.20
C THR A 89 -4.83 -8.87 -4.70
N ARG A 90 -5.92 -9.56 -5.07
CA ARG A 90 -5.87 -10.91 -5.67
C ARG A 90 -6.51 -10.89 -7.04
N TRP A 91 -5.71 -11.25 -8.05
CA TRP A 91 -6.21 -11.48 -9.39
C TRP A 91 -6.81 -12.88 -9.49
N GLN A 92 -8.14 -13.01 -9.33
CA GLN A 92 -8.81 -14.32 -9.25
C GLN A 92 -8.19 -15.19 -8.12
N GLU A 93 -8.71 -16.38 -7.83
CA GLU A 93 -8.22 -17.11 -6.65
C GLU A 93 -6.76 -17.59 -6.76
N SER A 94 -6.23 -17.73 -7.98
CA SER A 94 -4.90 -18.31 -8.24
C SER A 94 -3.86 -17.35 -8.83
N GLY A 95 -4.18 -16.07 -9.01
CA GLY A 95 -3.23 -15.10 -9.57
C GLY A 95 -2.19 -14.61 -8.55
N PRO A 96 -1.11 -13.97 -9.04
CA PRO A 96 -0.10 -13.40 -8.17
C PRO A 96 -0.71 -12.30 -7.28
N THR A 97 -0.37 -12.33 -6.00
CA THR A 97 -0.72 -11.27 -5.06
C THR A 97 0.05 -10.00 -5.40
N ARG A 98 -0.65 -8.87 -5.50
CA ARG A 98 -0.03 -7.54 -5.64
C ARG A 98 -0.29 -6.72 -4.39
N TRP A 99 0.61 -5.80 -4.07
CA TRP A 99 0.36 -4.80 -3.05
C TRP A 99 -0.13 -3.51 -3.70
N ALA A 100 -1.21 -2.97 -3.17
CA ALA A 100 -1.71 -1.66 -3.57
C ALA A 100 -1.72 -0.73 -2.37
N ARG A 101 -1.37 0.54 -2.60
CA ARG A 101 -1.64 1.64 -1.68
C ARG A 101 -2.80 2.45 -2.23
N ALA A 102 -3.86 2.61 -1.45
CA ALA A 102 -5.00 3.42 -1.80
C ALA A 102 -5.11 4.62 -0.84
N THR A 103 -5.23 5.80 -1.41
CA THR A 103 -5.40 7.06 -0.68
C THR A 103 -6.64 7.79 -1.18
N GLY A 104 -7.37 8.47 -0.32
CA GLY A 104 -8.59 9.14 -0.73
C GLY A 104 -9.21 10.03 0.33
N LYS A 105 -10.32 10.66 -0.06
CA LYS A 105 -11.06 11.59 0.79
C LYS A 105 -12.56 11.45 0.63
N GLY A 106 -13.25 11.37 1.76
CA GLY A 106 -14.69 11.47 1.90
C GLY A 106 -15.13 12.94 1.86
N PHE A 107 -16.17 13.20 1.09
CA PHE A 107 -16.86 14.48 0.98
C PHE A 107 -18.26 14.29 1.54
N PHE A 108 -18.68 15.23 2.37
CA PHE A 108 -19.92 15.14 3.12
C PHE A 108 -20.87 16.26 2.71
N ASP A 109 -22.15 16.10 3.07
CA ASP A 109 -23.11 17.19 2.94
C ASP A 109 -22.74 18.41 3.81
N ALA A 110 -23.46 19.52 3.63
CA ALA A 110 -23.17 20.77 4.31
C ALA A 110 -23.23 20.67 5.84
N ASN A 111 -24.03 19.75 6.37
CA ASN A 111 -24.17 19.51 7.81
C ASN A 111 -23.20 18.44 8.32
N ARG A 112 -22.41 17.85 7.41
CA ARG A 112 -21.53 16.71 7.63
C ARG A 112 -22.27 15.51 8.24
N THR A 113 -23.53 15.28 7.89
CA THR A 113 -24.31 14.15 8.45
C THR A 113 -24.26 12.91 7.58
N HIS A 114 -24.05 13.07 6.26
CA HIS A 114 -23.87 11.95 5.34
C HIS A 114 -22.68 12.19 4.42
N ALA A 115 -21.90 11.14 4.17
CA ALA A 115 -20.94 11.12 3.07
C ALA A 115 -21.71 11.13 1.74
N GLN A 116 -21.29 12.00 0.82
CA GLN A 116 -21.88 12.15 -0.51
C GLN A 116 -20.98 11.60 -1.61
N ARG A 117 -19.66 11.56 -1.39
CA ARG A 117 -18.69 11.08 -2.36
C ARG A 117 -17.41 10.66 -1.67
N PHE A 118 -16.74 9.64 -2.19
CA PHE A 118 -15.47 9.15 -1.68
C PHE A 118 -14.57 8.85 -2.87
N ILE A 119 -13.56 9.68 -3.07
CA ILE A 119 -12.69 9.61 -4.25
C ILE A 119 -11.24 9.53 -3.84
N GLY A 120 -10.44 8.92 -4.71
CA GLY A 120 -9.02 8.80 -4.44
C GLY A 120 -8.23 8.14 -5.55
N THR A 121 -7.02 7.78 -5.17
CA THR A 121 -6.01 7.19 -6.03
C THR A 121 -5.59 5.83 -5.51
N ILE A 122 -5.04 5.02 -6.39
CA ILE A 122 -4.45 3.72 -6.07
C ILE A 122 -3.15 3.53 -6.86
N THR A 123 -2.12 3.03 -6.19
CA THR A 123 -0.81 2.78 -6.80
C THR A 123 -0.35 1.36 -6.47
N ASP A 124 0.19 0.67 -7.47
CA ASP A 124 0.87 -0.61 -7.26
C ASP A 124 2.20 -0.36 -6.52
N VAL A 125 2.34 -0.94 -5.33
CA VAL A 125 3.54 -0.82 -4.48
C VAL A 125 4.23 -2.18 -4.30
N THR A 126 3.93 -3.16 -5.16
CA THR A 126 4.48 -4.52 -5.08
C THR A 126 6.00 -4.53 -5.12
N ASP A 127 6.61 -3.84 -6.09
CA ASP A 127 8.07 -3.78 -6.22
C ASP A 127 8.73 -3.07 -5.04
N TYR A 128 8.08 -2.02 -4.52
CA TYR A 128 8.54 -1.30 -3.34
C TYR A 128 8.55 -2.19 -2.09
N LYS A 129 7.46 -2.94 -1.86
CA LYS A 129 7.36 -3.91 -0.76
C LYS A 129 8.39 -5.03 -0.90
N ALA A 130 8.54 -5.59 -2.10
CA ALA A 130 9.53 -6.62 -2.36
C ALA A 130 10.97 -6.14 -2.11
N LEU A 131 11.28 -4.87 -2.44
CA LEU A 131 12.57 -4.27 -2.15
C LEU A 131 12.78 -4.08 -0.64
N LEU A 132 11.79 -3.57 0.08
CA LEU A 132 11.85 -3.44 1.54
C LEU A 132 12.06 -4.78 2.24
N ASP A 133 11.37 -5.82 1.80
CA ASP A 133 11.52 -7.18 2.35
C ASP A 133 12.93 -7.72 2.11
N ARG A 134 13.51 -7.51 0.92
CA ARG A 134 14.91 -7.88 0.62
C ARG A 134 15.91 -7.12 1.48
N ILE A 135 15.69 -5.81 1.69
CA ILE A 135 16.55 -5.00 2.56
C ILE A 135 16.48 -5.52 4.00
N LYS A 136 15.27 -5.82 4.49
CA LYS A 136 15.07 -6.36 5.83
C LYS A 136 15.78 -7.70 6.02
N GLN A 137 15.61 -8.63 5.08
CA GLN A 137 16.29 -9.93 5.11
C GLN A 137 17.81 -9.78 5.11
N ALA A 138 18.35 -8.91 4.24
CA ALA A 138 19.79 -8.65 4.20
C ALA A 138 20.31 -8.05 5.51
N TYR A 139 19.52 -7.19 6.17
CA TYR A 139 19.87 -6.61 7.47
C TYR A 139 19.91 -7.68 8.57
N GLU A 140 18.89 -8.53 8.66
CA GLU A 140 18.83 -9.63 9.64
C GLU A 140 19.99 -10.62 9.44
N GLU A 141 20.33 -10.97 8.19
CA GLU A 141 21.49 -11.81 7.89
C GLU A 141 22.82 -11.15 8.29
N LEU A 142 22.95 -9.85 8.05
CA LEU A 142 24.16 -9.11 8.41
C LEU A 142 24.32 -9.02 9.93
N GLU A 143 23.23 -8.80 10.67
CA GLU A 143 23.23 -8.75 12.13
C GLU A 143 23.72 -10.07 12.76
N VAL A 144 23.28 -11.20 12.22
CA VAL A 144 23.75 -12.53 12.64
C VAL A 144 25.25 -12.69 12.37
N LYS A 145 25.72 -12.31 11.17
CA LYS A 145 27.15 -12.40 10.80
C LYS A 145 28.03 -11.51 11.67
N VAL A 146 27.59 -10.28 11.95
CA VAL A 146 28.31 -9.33 12.81
C VAL A 146 28.43 -9.88 14.22
N THR A 147 27.33 -10.38 14.79
CA THR A 147 27.32 -10.99 16.12
C THR A 147 28.31 -12.15 16.22
N PHE A 148 28.32 -13.05 15.23
CA PHE A 148 29.26 -14.17 15.20
C PHE A 148 30.72 -13.71 15.10
N ARG A 149 31.02 -12.76 14.20
CA ARG A 149 32.38 -12.25 14.03
C ARG A 149 32.89 -11.53 15.28
N ASN A 150 32.03 -10.77 15.97
CA ASN A 150 32.38 -10.13 17.22
C ASN A 150 32.73 -11.15 18.31
N LEU A 151 31.91 -12.21 18.46
CA LEU A 151 32.19 -13.30 19.42
C LEU A 151 33.52 -14.02 19.11
N GLU A 152 33.83 -14.24 17.84
CA GLU A 152 35.09 -14.83 17.40
C GLU A 152 36.27 -13.92 17.72
N LEU A 153 36.19 -12.64 17.37
CA LEU A 153 37.23 -11.65 17.65
C LEU A 153 37.47 -11.50 19.16
N GLU A 154 36.41 -11.50 19.98
CA GLU A 154 36.56 -11.47 21.43
C GLU A 154 37.29 -12.71 21.98
N ARG A 155 37.04 -13.89 21.40
CA ARG A 155 37.75 -15.12 21.77
C ARG A 155 39.23 -15.03 21.40
N GLU A 156 39.55 -14.60 20.19
CA GLU A 156 40.93 -14.41 19.73
C GLU A 156 41.68 -13.39 20.60
N VAL A 157 41.06 -12.22 20.87
CA VAL A 157 41.65 -11.18 21.73
C VAL A 157 41.91 -11.71 23.14
N ARG A 158 40.99 -12.49 23.72
CA ARG A 158 41.21 -13.13 25.03
C ARG A 158 42.37 -14.12 25.00
N GLN A 159 42.48 -14.95 23.96
CA GLN A 159 43.58 -15.91 23.82
C GLN A 159 44.94 -15.22 23.69
N LEU A 160 45.04 -14.20 22.83
CA LEU A 160 46.28 -13.45 22.62
C LEU A 160 46.74 -12.75 23.90
N ARG A 161 45.81 -12.14 24.66
CA ARG A 161 46.13 -11.53 25.95
C ARG A 161 46.67 -12.54 26.96
N ALA A 162 46.09 -13.74 27.01
CA ALA A 162 46.57 -14.81 27.89
C ALA A 162 47.98 -15.28 27.50
N GLN A 163 48.27 -15.43 26.20
CA GLN A 163 49.60 -15.81 25.71
C GLN A 163 50.68 -14.78 26.08
N VAL A 164 50.39 -13.49 25.88
CA VAL A 164 51.32 -12.41 26.24
C VAL A 164 51.60 -12.39 27.74
N ALA A 165 50.58 -12.58 28.58
CA ALA A 165 50.76 -12.67 30.03
C ALA A 165 51.64 -13.86 30.43
N SER A 166 51.46 -15.03 29.82
CA SER A 166 52.25 -16.24 30.12
C SER A 166 53.69 -16.22 29.57
N ALA A 167 53.97 -15.38 28.56
CA ALA A 167 55.31 -15.27 27.96
C ALA A 167 56.21 -14.23 28.63
N GLY A 168 55.65 -13.42 29.55
CA GLY A 168 56.38 -12.40 30.32
C GLY A 168 56.80 -12.83 31.73
N GLU A 169 56.41 -14.05 32.16
CA GLU A 169 56.88 -14.72 33.38
C GLU A 169 58.08 -15.64 33.09
#